data_AF-A0A5C8TZU1-F1
#
_entry.id   AF-A0A5C8TZU1-F1
#
_cell.length_a   1.000
_cell.length_b   1.000
_cell.length_c   1.000
_cell.angle_alpha   90.00
_cell.angle_beta   90.00
_cell.angle_gamma   90.00
#
_symmetry.space_group_name_H-M   'P 1'
#
loop_
_entity.id
_entity.type
_entity.pdbx_description
1 polymer ?
#
loop_
_entity_poly.entity_id
_entity_poly.type
_entity_poly.pdbx_seq_one_letter_code
_entity_poly.pdbx_strand_id
1 'polypeptide(L)'
;MNKLQVSGAIVSKNGVTLFTPAGESKVFGADSWKTAAILDAVLVPLAKSEGEPVEIDLDQFSLAKRIEQATNGALKVEEKVENGVSKIAIETASGARIEDASLLEKHIGEVAVTGSVGLGRFIERFARLDHKHTADELLKFVQKMDLPIADDGCIVVYKFLTKQGDDRFVDSHTRKIVQRLGSRVSMPLDKVNMSRAQCASGLHVCSATYGQYGDAIFLAKVDPADVVAIPENYSGGKMRCTAYHLVALLDGAAHSAVSAKKSALTANGATGIVANVIAGNHPAILEEVVVGGSFVQNTETKVTTTVVSQPQAAPALNPVRPIAAVAKIDPKDVKDRLHAALNPTPQFEIGQQVDMEGTPVFVREIEGRKALVATRLKHGHGTWVSLTRLAALQVAAPVETPAPAPVVEAPSPAPVEQKAPEPTGTEAWAVAKPGDTVRIEGSSKIPDGDYVVDRVSNDGRASRCRVKCEAFGSLGVANTLVKAIVAAKGNPPLVMKVEPVAKVAKRIEKVAESVKAVADGTFDKATIYANKLVQATKLHQAGKSLREIEKELRMCRKALAKHLKAA
;
A
#
# COMPACT_ATOMS: atom_id res chain seq x y z
N MET A 1 18.24 -30.35 17.91
CA MET A 1 19.13 -29.25 17.50
C MET A 1 19.49 -29.48 16.04
N ASN A 2 18.65 -28.95 15.15
CA ASN A 2 18.78 -29.07 13.70
C ASN A 2 19.71 -27.97 13.16
N LYS A 3 20.99 -28.05 13.53
CA LYS A 3 22.01 -27.06 13.12
C LYS A 3 22.49 -27.37 11.70
N LEU A 4 22.57 -26.33 10.88
CA LEU A 4 23.05 -26.41 9.49
C LEU A 4 24.26 -25.50 9.33
N GLN A 5 25.36 -26.02 8.78
CA GLN A 5 26.47 -25.21 8.35
C GLN A 5 26.29 -24.77 6.90
N VAL A 6 26.44 -23.47 6.66
CA VAL A 6 26.18 -22.85 5.37
C VAL A 6 27.46 -22.24 4.84
N SER A 7 27.93 -22.71 3.70
CA SER A 7 29.11 -22.22 2.98
C SER A 7 28.76 -21.29 1.82
N GLY A 8 27.51 -21.31 1.35
CA GLY A 8 27.04 -20.42 0.30
C GLY A 8 25.53 -20.29 0.26
N ALA A 9 25.04 -19.22 -0.35
CA ALA A 9 23.62 -19.01 -0.57
C ALA A 9 23.38 -18.43 -1.98
N ILE A 10 22.38 -18.96 -2.68
CA ILE A 10 21.86 -18.41 -3.93
C ILE A 10 20.45 -17.89 -3.68
N VAL A 11 20.20 -16.65 -4.11
CA VAL A 11 18.89 -16.00 -3.99
C VAL A 11 18.31 -15.82 -5.39
N SER A 12 17.09 -16.30 -5.57
CA SER A 12 16.33 -16.18 -6.82
C SER A 12 14.92 -15.66 -6.53
N LYS A 13 14.18 -15.30 -7.59
CA LYS A 13 12.76 -14.94 -7.48
C LYS A 13 11.89 -16.09 -6.95
N ASN A 14 12.37 -17.32 -7.02
CA ASN A 14 11.63 -18.52 -6.63
C ASN A 14 12.00 -19.00 -5.22
N GLY A 15 13.03 -18.42 -4.59
CA GLY A 15 13.47 -18.84 -3.26
C GLY A 15 14.97 -18.69 -3.03
N VAL A 16 15.41 -19.26 -1.91
CA VAL A 16 16.79 -19.26 -1.43
C VAL A 16 17.31 -20.69 -1.39
N THR A 17 18.49 -20.93 -1.95
CA THR A 17 19.19 -22.21 -1.88
C THR A 17 20.44 -22.02 -1.03
N LEU A 18 20.52 -22.75 0.08
CA LEU A 18 21.71 -22.79 0.93
C LEU A 18 22.58 -23.99 0.55
N PHE A 19 23.89 -23.80 0.55
CA PHE A 19 24.89 -24.84 0.30
C PHE A 19 25.63 -25.15 1.58
N THR A 20 25.86 -26.43 1.84
CA THR A 20 26.66 -26.91 2.95
C THR A 20 28.12 -27.09 2.53
N PRO A 21 29.06 -27.15 3.49
CA PRO A 21 30.46 -27.51 3.19
C PRO A 21 30.62 -28.87 2.51
N ALA A 22 29.66 -29.79 2.71
CA ALA A 22 29.64 -31.11 2.09
C ALA A 22 29.16 -31.11 0.62
N GLY A 23 28.79 -29.95 0.07
CA GLY A 23 28.25 -29.83 -1.29
C GLY A 23 26.76 -30.16 -1.41
N GLU A 24 26.08 -30.48 -0.30
CA GLU A 24 24.63 -30.66 -0.27
C GLU A 24 23.93 -29.29 -0.34
N SER A 25 22.75 -29.25 -0.97
CA SER A 25 21.95 -28.03 -1.08
C SER A 25 20.59 -28.19 -0.42
N LYS A 26 20.12 -27.11 0.23
CA LYS A 26 18.81 -27.04 0.88
C LYS A 26 18.02 -25.87 0.31
N VAL A 27 16.89 -26.18 -0.32
CA VAL A 27 16.07 -25.21 -1.06
C VAL A 27 14.90 -24.74 -0.19
N PHE A 28 14.71 -23.43 -0.14
CA PHE A 28 13.64 -22.76 0.58
C PHE A 28 12.84 -21.90 -0.41
N GLY A 29 11.57 -22.22 -0.63
CA GLY A 29 10.71 -21.49 -1.57
C GLY A 29 10.40 -20.05 -1.12
N ALA A 30 10.24 -19.13 -2.07
CA ALA A 30 10.00 -17.70 -1.79
C ALA A 30 8.71 -17.43 -0.99
N ASP A 31 7.72 -18.32 -1.06
CA ASP A 31 6.41 -18.15 -0.41
C ASP A 31 6.42 -18.56 1.08
N SER A 32 7.53 -19.12 1.57
CA SER A 32 7.65 -19.53 2.96
C SER A 32 8.14 -18.36 3.83
N TRP A 33 7.43 -18.09 4.92
CA TRP A 33 7.79 -17.03 5.88
C TRP A 33 9.23 -17.18 6.41
N LYS A 34 9.73 -18.42 6.54
CA LYS A 34 11.07 -18.73 7.04
C LYS A 34 12.18 -18.33 6.06
N THR A 35 11.89 -18.28 4.76
CA THR A 35 12.91 -18.05 3.73
C THR A 35 13.54 -16.67 3.87
N ALA A 36 12.75 -15.63 4.14
CA ALA A 36 13.26 -14.28 4.36
C ALA A 36 14.09 -14.18 5.67
N ALA A 37 13.63 -14.83 6.75
CA ALA A 37 14.31 -14.81 8.04
C ALA A 37 15.63 -15.59 8.01
N ILE A 38 15.63 -16.79 7.39
CA ILE A 38 16.83 -17.59 7.17
C ILE A 38 17.82 -16.82 6.29
N LEU A 39 17.32 -16.18 5.23
CA LEU A 39 18.15 -15.35 4.38
C LEU A 39 18.82 -14.25 5.18
N ASP A 40 18.08 -13.46 5.95
CA ASP A 40 18.62 -12.37 6.76
C ASP A 40 19.65 -12.84 7.78
N ALA A 41 19.44 -14.02 8.38
CA ALA A 41 20.37 -14.61 9.34
C ALA A 41 21.65 -15.15 8.71
N VAL A 42 21.62 -15.56 7.44
CA VAL A 42 22.80 -16.08 6.72
C VAL A 42 23.52 -14.96 5.98
N LEU A 43 22.82 -13.97 5.43
CA LEU A 43 23.34 -13.03 4.43
C LEU A 43 24.56 -12.25 4.92
N VAL A 44 24.43 -11.61 6.10
CA VAL A 44 25.46 -10.72 6.64
C VAL A 44 26.61 -11.52 7.24
N PRO A 45 26.38 -12.58 8.04
CA PRO A 45 27.47 -13.40 8.56
C PRO A 45 28.28 -14.06 7.46
N LEU A 46 27.64 -14.61 6.42
CA LEU A 46 28.33 -15.33 5.35
C LEU A 46 29.17 -14.40 4.47
N ALA A 47 28.75 -13.14 4.34
CA ALA A 47 29.55 -12.13 3.64
C ALA A 47 30.72 -11.57 4.48
N LYS A 48 30.65 -11.69 5.81
CA LYS A 48 31.71 -11.26 6.73
C LYS A 48 32.66 -12.40 7.14
N SER A 49 32.30 -13.66 6.90
CA SER A 49 33.05 -14.82 7.38
C SER A 49 34.28 -15.18 6.54
N GLU A 50 34.60 -14.39 5.50
CA GLU A 50 35.79 -14.58 4.63
C GLU A 50 35.98 -16.01 4.10
N GLY A 51 34.89 -16.77 3.93
CA GLY A 51 34.91 -18.15 3.43
C GLY A 51 34.68 -19.23 4.50
N GLU A 52 34.61 -18.86 5.78
CA GLU A 52 34.23 -19.78 6.85
C GLU A 52 32.73 -20.10 6.83
N PRO A 53 32.32 -21.37 7.06
CA PRO A 53 30.92 -21.76 7.13
C PRO A 53 30.19 -21.06 8.30
N VAL A 54 29.00 -20.56 8.02
CA VAL A 54 28.12 -19.98 9.05
C VAL A 54 27.21 -21.08 9.60
N GLU A 55 27.25 -21.30 10.91
CA GLU A 55 26.30 -22.18 11.58
C GLU A 55 24.99 -21.45 11.84
N ILE A 56 23.89 -22.00 11.32
CA ILE A 56 22.54 -21.56 11.64
C ILE A 56 21.79 -22.67 12.36
N ASP A 57 21.07 -22.30 13.42
CA ASP A 57 20.16 -23.22 14.09
C ASP A 57 18.77 -23.12 13.43
N LEU A 58 18.39 -24.14 12.65
CA LEU A 58 17.08 -24.17 11.99
C LEU A 58 15.93 -24.23 13.01
N ASP A 59 16.20 -24.70 14.24
CA ASP A 59 15.18 -24.75 15.30
C ASP A 59 14.81 -23.34 15.81
N GLN A 60 15.65 -22.32 15.58
CA GLN A 60 15.30 -20.91 15.83
C GLN A 60 14.29 -20.36 14.83
N PHE A 61 14.26 -20.95 13.63
CA PHE A 61 13.26 -20.66 12.60
C PHE A 61 12.09 -21.64 12.66
N SER A 62 11.92 -22.37 13.77
CA SER A 62 10.73 -23.20 13.97
C SER A 62 9.50 -22.31 14.07
N LEU A 63 8.47 -22.68 13.30
CA LEU A 63 7.19 -21.98 13.25
C LEU A 63 6.56 -21.89 14.64
N ALA A 64 6.69 -22.96 15.42
CA ALA A 64 6.27 -23.08 16.80
C ALA A 64 6.78 -21.93 17.69
N LYS A 65 8.10 -21.77 17.81
CA LYS A 65 8.70 -20.76 18.69
C LYS A 65 8.38 -19.34 18.24
N ARG A 66 8.39 -19.10 16.92
CA ARG A 66 8.12 -17.76 16.38
C ARG A 66 6.68 -17.34 16.64
N ILE A 67 5.71 -18.24 16.49
CA ILE A 67 4.30 -17.95 16.78
C ILE A 67 4.09 -17.75 18.26
N GLU A 68 4.67 -18.60 19.10
CA GLU A 68 4.56 -18.46 20.55
C GLU A 68 5.09 -17.09 21.00
N GLN A 69 6.24 -16.65 20.48
CA GLN A 69 6.77 -15.30 20.73
C GLN A 69 5.89 -14.19 20.15
N ALA A 70 5.47 -14.31 18.88
CA ALA A 70 4.69 -13.27 18.20
C ALA A 70 3.27 -13.11 18.78
N THR A 71 2.73 -14.16 19.39
CA THR A 71 1.40 -14.18 20.00
C THR A 71 1.44 -14.11 21.53
N ASN A 72 2.62 -13.94 22.12
CA ASN A 72 2.84 -13.95 23.56
C ASN A 72 2.20 -15.17 24.26
N GLY A 73 2.33 -16.35 23.65
CA GLY A 73 1.81 -17.61 24.15
C GLY A 73 0.32 -17.87 23.86
N ALA A 74 -0.38 -16.99 23.14
CA ALA A 74 -1.80 -17.20 22.82
C ALA A 74 -2.04 -18.36 21.84
N LEU A 75 -1.04 -18.69 21.02
CA LEU A 75 -1.05 -19.82 20.10
C LEU A 75 0.17 -20.71 20.31
N LYS A 76 -0.07 -22.01 20.38
CA LYS A 76 0.94 -23.06 20.36
C LYS A 76 0.83 -23.83 19.05
N VAL A 77 1.97 -24.10 18.43
CA VAL A 77 2.03 -24.86 17.18
C VAL A 77 2.98 -26.04 17.38
N GLU A 78 2.53 -27.22 17.01
CA GLU A 78 3.31 -28.45 17.02
C GLU A 78 3.47 -28.94 15.59
N GLU A 79 4.70 -29.19 15.17
CA GLU A 79 4.99 -29.78 13.86
C GLU A 79 5.41 -31.23 14.08
N LYS A 80 4.64 -32.17 13.51
CA LYS A 80 4.94 -33.60 13.52
C LYS A 80 5.21 -34.05 12.10
N VAL A 81 6.35 -34.71 11.89
CA VAL A 81 6.66 -35.33 10.60
C VAL A 81 6.22 -36.79 10.66
N GLU A 82 5.12 -37.13 10.02
CA GLU A 82 4.63 -38.49 9.88
C GLU A 82 4.81 -38.94 8.43
N ASN A 83 5.54 -40.04 8.20
CA ASN A 83 5.78 -40.60 6.86
C ASN A 83 6.35 -39.60 5.83
N GLY A 84 7.17 -38.64 6.28
CA GLY A 84 7.74 -37.59 5.42
C GLY A 84 6.77 -36.44 5.09
N VAL A 85 5.54 -36.46 5.60
CA VAL A 85 4.58 -35.36 5.51
C VAL A 85 4.59 -34.58 6.82
N SER A 86 4.81 -33.27 6.73
CA SER A 86 4.74 -32.37 7.89
C SER A 86 3.26 -32.09 8.18
N LYS A 87 2.78 -32.53 9.35
CA LYS A 87 1.48 -32.16 9.89
C LYS A 87 1.66 -31.08 10.94
N ILE A 88 0.87 -30.02 10.84
CA ILE A 88 0.90 -28.90 11.77
C ILE A 88 -0.34 -28.98 12.65
N ALA A 89 -0.16 -29.16 13.96
CA ALA A 89 -1.25 -28.99 14.92
C ALA A 89 -1.18 -27.59 15.54
N ILE A 90 -2.33 -26.98 15.79
CA ILE A 90 -2.42 -25.67 16.43
C ILE A 90 -3.39 -25.73 17.59
N GLU A 91 -2.98 -25.17 18.71
CA GLU A 91 -3.76 -25.07 19.93
C GLU A 91 -3.78 -23.63 20.43
N THR A 92 -4.95 -23.20 20.87
CA THR A 92 -5.18 -21.90 21.49
C THR A 92 -5.03 -21.99 23.01
N ALA A 93 -4.76 -20.88 23.68
CA ALA A 93 -4.69 -20.84 25.15
C ALA A 93 -5.97 -21.31 25.86
N SER A 94 -7.12 -21.25 25.19
CA SER A 94 -8.41 -21.75 25.71
C SER A 94 -8.62 -23.26 25.51
N GLY A 95 -7.69 -23.95 24.85
CA GLY A 95 -7.73 -25.40 24.60
C GLY A 95 -8.40 -25.82 23.29
N ALA A 96 -8.88 -24.88 22.47
CA ALA A 96 -9.35 -25.21 21.13
C ALA A 96 -8.16 -25.62 20.24
N ARG A 97 -8.26 -26.79 19.60
CA ARG A 97 -7.16 -27.43 18.86
C ARG A 97 -7.61 -27.94 17.49
N ILE A 98 -6.75 -27.77 16.48
CA ILE A 98 -6.87 -28.39 15.16
C ILE A 98 -5.66 -29.29 14.98
N GLU A 99 -5.88 -30.61 14.84
CA GLU A 99 -4.80 -31.61 14.73
C GLU A 99 -4.05 -31.55 13.39
N ASP A 100 -4.75 -31.16 12.32
CA ASP A 100 -4.16 -30.94 10.99
C ASP A 100 -4.56 -29.58 10.43
N ALA A 101 -3.76 -28.57 10.77
CA ALA A 101 -3.85 -27.20 10.30
C ALA A 101 -2.93 -26.94 9.10
N SER A 102 -2.46 -27.97 8.40
CA SER A 102 -1.56 -27.81 7.23
C SER A 102 -2.21 -26.96 6.12
N LEU A 103 -3.54 -26.98 6.03
CA LEU A 103 -4.30 -26.12 5.10
C LEU A 103 -4.29 -24.62 5.49
N LEU A 104 -3.85 -24.29 6.69
CA LEU A 104 -3.77 -22.92 7.20
C LEU A 104 -2.34 -22.34 7.16
N GLU A 105 -1.36 -23.06 6.59
CA GLU A 105 0.06 -22.66 6.54
C GLU A 105 0.28 -21.18 6.17
N LYS A 106 -0.46 -20.67 5.18
CA LYS A 106 -0.42 -19.26 4.78
C LYS A 106 -0.77 -18.34 5.94
N HIS A 107 -1.90 -18.57 6.61
CA HIS A 107 -2.38 -17.77 7.74
C HIS A 107 -1.48 -17.90 8.96
N ILE A 108 -0.90 -19.10 9.15
CA ILE A 108 0.06 -19.37 10.22
C ILE A 108 1.36 -18.57 10.00
N GLY A 109 1.86 -18.52 8.76
CA GLY A 109 2.97 -17.66 8.37
C GLY A 109 2.67 -16.17 8.54
N GLU A 110 1.46 -15.73 8.20
CA GLU A 110 1.02 -14.35 8.44
C GLU A 110 1.06 -13.97 9.93
N VAL A 111 0.67 -14.87 10.83
CA VAL A 111 0.77 -14.66 12.28
C VAL A 111 2.24 -14.54 12.73
N ALA A 112 3.13 -15.38 12.21
CA ALA A 112 4.56 -15.32 12.53
C ALA A 112 5.20 -13.97 12.13
N VAL A 113 4.66 -13.31 11.10
CA VAL A 113 5.13 -11.99 10.64
C VAL A 113 4.45 -10.85 11.43
N THR A 114 3.13 -10.93 11.60
CA THR A 114 2.31 -9.79 12.06
C THR A 114 1.93 -9.83 13.53
N GLY A 115 2.06 -10.97 14.20
CA GLY A 115 1.53 -11.20 15.54
C GLY A 115 0.00 -11.08 15.61
N SER A 116 -0.71 -11.35 14.51
CA SER A 116 -2.17 -11.28 14.50
C SER A 116 -2.80 -12.31 15.44
N VAL A 117 -3.78 -11.87 16.24
CA VAL A 117 -4.61 -12.71 17.12
C VAL A 117 -5.81 -13.31 16.39
N GLY A 118 -6.06 -12.90 15.13
CA GLY A 118 -7.24 -13.31 14.36
C GLY A 118 -7.31 -14.83 14.15
N LEU A 119 -6.18 -15.49 13.88
CA LEU A 119 -6.14 -16.93 13.70
C LEU A 119 -6.53 -17.71 14.97
N GLY A 120 -6.09 -17.26 16.15
CA GLY A 120 -6.48 -17.90 17.40
C GLY A 120 -7.97 -17.81 17.66
N ARG A 121 -8.55 -16.62 17.49
CA ARG A 121 -9.99 -16.43 17.59
C ARG A 121 -10.76 -17.22 16.53
N PHE A 122 -10.21 -17.36 15.32
CA PHE A 122 -10.79 -18.22 14.30
C PHE A 122 -10.85 -19.67 14.77
N ILE A 123 -9.78 -20.20 15.36
CA ILE A 123 -9.72 -21.58 15.88
C ILE A 123 -10.74 -21.77 17.01
N GLU A 124 -10.87 -20.81 17.93
CA GLU A 124 -11.88 -20.85 19.00
C GLU A 124 -13.31 -20.88 18.45
N ARG A 125 -13.57 -20.07 17.42
CA ARG A 125 -14.88 -20.06 16.76
C ARG A 125 -15.12 -21.34 15.98
N PHE A 126 -14.10 -21.84 15.28
CA PHE A 126 -14.12 -23.06 14.49
C PHE A 126 -14.37 -24.30 15.36
N ALA A 127 -13.84 -24.34 16.58
CA ALA A 127 -14.08 -25.44 17.51
C ALA A 127 -15.55 -25.58 17.95
N ARG A 128 -16.38 -24.55 17.74
CA ARG A 128 -17.83 -24.60 17.98
C ARG A 128 -18.62 -25.16 16.79
N LEU A 129 -17.95 -25.46 15.67
CA LEU A 129 -18.57 -26.06 14.51
C LEU A 129 -18.97 -27.52 14.81
N ASP A 130 -20.25 -27.82 14.71
CA ASP A 130 -20.81 -29.12 15.08
C ASP A 130 -20.77 -30.16 13.93
N HIS A 131 -20.36 -29.76 12.73
CA HIS A 131 -20.45 -30.59 11.52
C HIS A 131 -19.07 -31.01 11.01
N LYS A 132 -18.70 -32.27 11.27
CA LYS A 132 -17.39 -32.83 10.90
C LYS A 132 -17.05 -32.71 9.41
N HIS A 133 -18.00 -32.98 8.51
CA HIS A 133 -17.76 -32.86 7.07
C HIS A 133 -17.46 -31.41 6.65
N THR A 134 -18.12 -30.45 7.30
CA THR A 134 -17.95 -29.02 7.08
C THR A 134 -16.60 -28.52 7.58
N ALA A 135 -16.03 -29.13 8.62
CA ALA A 135 -14.73 -28.74 9.19
C ALA A 135 -13.61 -28.81 8.14
N ASP A 136 -13.41 -29.98 7.52
CA ASP A 136 -12.38 -30.18 6.49
C ASP A 136 -12.62 -29.30 5.26
N GLU A 137 -13.88 -29.15 4.87
CA GLU A 137 -14.28 -28.29 3.77
C GLU A 137 -13.97 -26.83 4.04
N LEU A 138 -14.28 -26.36 5.24
CA LEU A 138 -14.04 -24.99 5.65
C LEU A 138 -12.54 -24.67 5.68
N LEU A 139 -11.71 -25.59 6.17
CA LEU A 139 -10.25 -25.43 6.10
C LEU A 139 -9.77 -25.34 4.64
N LYS A 140 -10.32 -26.14 3.73
CA LYS A 140 -10.03 -26.06 2.28
C LYS A 140 -10.51 -24.74 1.65
N PHE A 141 -11.62 -24.19 2.11
CA PHE A 141 -12.10 -22.88 1.67
C PHE A 141 -11.19 -21.76 2.16
N VAL A 142 -10.82 -21.78 3.44
CA VAL A 142 -9.92 -20.79 4.07
C VAL A 142 -8.51 -20.87 3.50
N GLN A 143 -8.06 -22.04 3.05
CA GLN A 143 -6.80 -22.18 2.30
C GLN A 143 -6.81 -21.36 1.00
N LYS A 144 -7.94 -21.34 0.30
CA LYS A 144 -8.09 -20.73 -1.04
C LYS A 144 -8.62 -19.30 -0.99
N MET A 145 -9.08 -18.84 0.16
CA MET A 145 -9.68 -17.51 0.28
C MET A 145 -8.65 -16.42 -0.02
N ASP A 146 -9.10 -15.39 -0.71
CA ASP A 146 -8.25 -14.27 -1.11
C ASP A 146 -8.13 -13.19 -0.02
N LEU A 147 -9.08 -13.15 0.92
CA LEU A 147 -9.10 -12.18 2.01
C LEU A 147 -8.47 -12.76 3.29
N PRO A 148 -7.84 -11.95 4.14
CA PRO A 148 -7.34 -12.41 5.44
C PRO A 148 -8.47 -12.75 6.42
N ILE A 149 -8.14 -13.54 7.45
CA ILE A 149 -9.00 -13.74 8.61
C ILE A 149 -9.09 -12.42 9.40
N ALA A 150 -10.28 -12.04 9.84
CA ALA A 150 -10.48 -10.82 10.62
C ALA A 150 -9.90 -10.95 12.03
N ASP A 151 -9.58 -9.83 12.68
CA ASP A 151 -8.98 -9.82 14.01
C ASP A 151 -9.90 -10.41 15.09
N ASP A 152 -11.21 -10.45 14.86
CA ASP A 152 -12.19 -11.10 15.74
C ASP A 152 -12.40 -12.60 15.43
N GLY A 153 -11.66 -13.17 14.48
CA GLY A 153 -11.74 -14.59 14.09
C GLY A 153 -12.82 -14.91 13.05
N CYS A 154 -13.53 -13.91 12.53
CA CYS A 154 -14.49 -14.12 11.44
C CYS A 154 -13.81 -14.27 10.08
N ILE A 155 -14.51 -14.96 9.18
CA ILE A 155 -14.13 -15.10 7.78
C ILE A 155 -14.71 -13.90 7.02
N VAL A 156 -13.86 -13.17 6.31
CA VAL A 156 -14.30 -12.09 5.41
C VAL A 156 -14.57 -12.68 4.04
N VAL A 157 -15.77 -12.45 3.53
CA VAL A 157 -16.29 -13.01 2.27
C VAL A 157 -17.03 -11.93 1.47
N TYR A 158 -17.40 -12.25 0.24
CA TYR A 158 -18.22 -11.38 -0.60
C TYR A 158 -19.68 -11.81 -0.58
N LYS A 159 -20.57 -10.82 -0.55
CA LYS A 159 -22.01 -11.00 -0.74
C LYS A 159 -22.48 -10.16 -1.90
N PHE A 160 -23.07 -10.83 -2.87
CA PHE A 160 -23.61 -10.24 -4.09
C PHE A 160 -25.12 -10.06 -3.93
N LEU A 161 -25.60 -8.85 -4.23
CA LEU A 161 -26.99 -8.43 -4.05
C LEU A 161 -27.47 -7.61 -5.23
N THR A 162 -28.78 -7.36 -5.28
CA THR A 162 -29.35 -6.39 -6.21
C THR A 162 -29.88 -5.16 -5.46
N LYS A 163 -29.55 -3.98 -5.95
CA LYS A 163 -29.97 -2.70 -5.42
C LYS A 163 -31.48 -2.49 -5.62
N GLN A 164 -32.14 -1.95 -4.60
CA GLN A 164 -33.57 -1.65 -4.58
C GLN A 164 -33.80 -0.26 -3.94
N GLY A 165 -33.36 0.79 -4.63
CA GLY A 165 -33.33 2.15 -4.10
C GLY A 165 -31.94 2.53 -3.59
N ASP A 166 -31.83 3.58 -2.76
CA ASP A 166 -30.52 4.15 -2.42
C ASP A 166 -29.74 3.34 -1.40
N ASP A 167 -30.42 2.82 -0.37
CA ASP A 167 -29.82 2.16 0.80
C ASP A 167 -30.36 0.75 1.05
N ARG A 168 -31.26 0.25 0.19
CA ARG A 168 -31.88 -1.07 0.30
C ARG A 168 -31.40 -2.00 -0.80
N PHE A 169 -31.18 -3.26 -0.42
CA PHE A 169 -30.67 -4.32 -1.27
C PHE A 169 -31.46 -5.59 -1.02
N VAL A 170 -31.56 -6.43 -2.05
CA VAL A 170 -32.22 -7.74 -1.98
C VAL A 170 -31.31 -8.84 -2.49
N ASP A 171 -31.56 -10.06 -2.06
CA ASP A 171 -30.89 -11.24 -2.62
C ASP A 171 -31.22 -11.39 -4.12
N SER A 172 -30.22 -11.66 -4.95
CA SER A 172 -30.40 -11.64 -6.41
C SER A 172 -31.33 -12.74 -6.94
N HIS A 173 -31.54 -13.82 -6.19
CA HIS A 173 -32.34 -14.97 -6.62
C HIS A 173 -33.83 -14.77 -6.36
N THR A 174 -34.23 -14.52 -5.12
CA THR A 174 -35.63 -14.49 -4.71
C THR A 174 -36.19 -13.07 -4.69
N ARG A 175 -35.32 -12.06 -4.54
CA ARG A 175 -35.69 -10.64 -4.40
C ARG A 175 -36.56 -10.36 -3.17
N LYS A 176 -36.61 -11.27 -2.19
CA LYS A 176 -37.51 -11.19 -1.02
C LYS A 176 -36.78 -10.85 0.27
N ILE A 177 -35.47 -11.07 0.36
CA ILE A 177 -34.69 -10.79 1.57
C ILE A 177 -34.17 -9.35 1.48
N VAL A 178 -34.90 -8.41 2.06
CA VAL A 178 -34.49 -6.99 2.13
C VAL A 178 -33.44 -6.82 3.22
N GLN A 179 -32.34 -6.15 2.88
CA GLN A 179 -31.18 -5.95 3.75
C GLN A 179 -30.41 -4.68 3.31
N ARG A 180 -29.50 -4.20 4.17
CA ARG A 180 -28.68 -3.00 3.95
C ARG A 180 -27.31 -3.13 4.63
N LEU A 181 -26.46 -2.12 4.45
CA LEU A 181 -25.21 -2.04 5.20
C LEU A 181 -25.48 -2.08 6.72
N GLY A 182 -24.79 -2.97 7.44
CA GLY A 182 -25.00 -3.22 8.87
C GLY A 182 -26.08 -4.25 9.20
N SER A 183 -26.80 -4.81 8.21
CA SER A 183 -27.74 -5.91 8.48
C SER A 183 -26.98 -7.21 8.78
N ARG A 184 -27.35 -7.88 9.87
CA ARG A 184 -27.04 -9.29 10.09
C ARG A 184 -28.21 -10.12 9.59
N VAL A 185 -27.95 -11.00 8.63
CA VAL A 185 -28.96 -11.84 8.01
C VAL A 185 -28.75 -13.26 8.50
N SER A 186 -29.81 -13.90 8.98
CA SER A 186 -29.74 -15.24 9.52
C SER A 186 -30.90 -16.13 9.09
N MET A 187 -30.69 -17.44 9.17
CA MET A 187 -31.67 -18.49 8.92
C MET A 187 -31.48 -19.59 9.97
N PRO A 188 -32.55 -20.10 10.61
CA PRO A 188 -32.44 -21.20 11.56
C PRO A 188 -31.79 -22.43 10.92
N LEU A 189 -30.92 -23.12 11.67
CA LEU A 189 -30.13 -24.25 11.15
C LEU A 189 -31.01 -25.38 10.57
N ASP A 190 -32.14 -25.68 11.21
CA ASP A 190 -33.12 -26.68 10.75
C ASP A 190 -33.81 -26.31 9.42
N LYS A 191 -33.63 -25.07 8.95
CA LYS A 191 -34.13 -24.57 7.67
C LYS A 191 -33.05 -24.47 6.60
N VAL A 192 -31.79 -24.65 6.97
CA VAL A 192 -30.66 -24.67 6.03
C VAL A 192 -30.44 -26.10 5.55
N ASN A 193 -30.25 -26.28 4.23
CA ASN A 193 -29.93 -27.59 3.70
C ASN A 193 -28.45 -27.93 4.00
N MET A 194 -28.22 -29.07 4.63
CA MET A 194 -26.89 -29.57 5.02
C MET A 194 -26.14 -30.25 3.87
N SER A 195 -26.84 -30.64 2.80
CA SER A 195 -26.25 -31.32 1.65
C SER A 195 -25.28 -30.41 0.90
N ARG A 196 -24.22 -30.99 0.34
CA ARG A 196 -23.23 -30.30 -0.51
C ARG A 196 -23.77 -29.96 -1.92
N ALA A 197 -25.06 -30.17 -2.16
CA ALA A 197 -25.71 -29.81 -3.42
C ALA A 197 -25.52 -28.31 -3.75
N GLN A 198 -25.33 -28.03 -5.05
CA GLN A 198 -24.92 -26.73 -5.58
C GLN A 198 -25.91 -25.59 -5.27
N CYS A 199 -27.21 -25.87 -5.35
CA CYS A 199 -28.29 -24.90 -5.30
C CYS A 199 -29.38 -25.31 -4.29
N ALA A 200 -28.97 -25.59 -3.05
CA ALA A 200 -29.91 -25.91 -1.98
C ALA A 200 -30.23 -24.70 -1.11
N SER A 201 -31.27 -24.82 -0.28
CA SER A 201 -31.72 -23.75 0.60
C SER A 201 -30.68 -23.36 1.64
N GLY A 202 -30.54 -22.06 1.86
CA GLY A 202 -29.60 -21.49 2.81
C GLY A 202 -29.09 -20.14 2.39
N LEU A 203 -28.40 -19.46 3.30
CA LEU A 203 -27.73 -18.21 2.99
C LEU A 203 -26.41 -18.50 2.28
N HIS A 204 -26.17 -17.83 1.16
CA HIS A 204 -24.98 -18.02 0.36
C HIS A 204 -24.08 -16.79 0.37
N VAL A 205 -22.79 -17.03 0.54
CA VAL A 205 -21.68 -16.07 0.40
C VAL A 205 -20.60 -16.71 -0.49
N CYS A 206 -19.62 -15.94 -0.93
CA CYS A 206 -18.59 -16.46 -1.82
C CYS A 206 -17.23 -15.79 -1.68
N SER A 207 -16.21 -16.43 -2.23
CA SER A 207 -14.93 -15.79 -2.55
C SER A 207 -15.06 -14.98 -3.85
N ALA A 208 -14.02 -14.21 -4.17
CA ALA A 208 -14.00 -13.42 -5.40
C ALA A 208 -14.10 -14.31 -6.66
N THR A 209 -13.59 -15.55 -6.63
CA THR A 209 -13.51 -16.41 -7.82
C THR A 209 -14.88 -16.93 -8.31
N TYR A 210 -15.92 -16.87 -7.46
CA TYR A 210 -17.24 -17.35 -7.80
C TYR A 210 -18.21 -16.24 -8.25
N GLY A 211 -18.27 -15.13 -7.51
CA GLY A 211 -19.40 -14.21 -7.61
C GLY A 211 -19.49 -13.42 -8.92
N GLN A 212 -20.66 -13.46 -9.57
CA GLN A 212 -20.97 -12.70 -10.80
C GLN A 212 -22.43 -12.20 -10.85
N TYR A 213 -23.14 -12.18 -9.73
CA TYR A 213 -24.59 -12.00 -9.73
C TYR A 213 -24.99 -10.67 -9.09
N GLY A 214 -26.00 -9.96 -9.61
CA GLY A 214 -26.43 -8.68 -9.03
C GLY A 214 -25.52 -7.50 -9.38
N ASP A 215 -25.86 -6.33 -8.85
CA ASP A 215 -25.27 -5.02 -9.17
C ASP A 215 -24.67 -4.30 -7.94
N ALA A 216 -24.67 -4.98 -6.78
CA ALA A 216 -24.05 -4.51 -5.55
C ALA A 216 -23.23 -5.63 -4.90
N ILE A 217 -22.02 -5.28 -4.44
CA ILE A 217 -21.09 -6.22 -3.81
C ILE A 217 -20.75 -5.71 -2.42
N PHE A 218 -20.97 -6.54 -1.42
CA PHE A 218 -20.62 -6.27 -0.04
C PHE A 218 -19.45 -7.15 0.39
N LEU A 219 -18.59 -6.61 1.25
CA LEU A 219 -17.86 -7.44 2.20
C LEU A 219 -18.82 -7.85 3.31
N ALA A 220 -18.80 -9.14 3.64
CA ALA A 220 -19.55 -9.71 4.73
C ALA A 220 -18.62 -10.47 5.67
N LYS A 221 -18.99 -10.53 6.95
CA LYS A 221 -18.33 -11.37 7.95
C LYS A 221 -19.21 -12.57 8.27
N VAL A 222 -18.58 -13.73 8.36
CA VAL A 222 -19.21 -15.00 8.74
C VAL A 222 -18.44 -15.59 9.90
N ASP A 223 -19.15 -15.99 10.96
CA ASP A 223 -18.56 -16.79 12.04
C ASP A 223 -18.26 -18.19 11.49
N PRO A 224 -17.06 -18.76 11.70
CA PRO A 224 -16.78 -20.15 11.35
C PRO A 224 -17.85 -21.14 11.84
N ALA A 225 -18.46 -20.89 13.00
CA ALA A 225 -19.53 -21.73 13.56
C ALA A 225 -20.86 -21.61 12.80
N ASP A 226 -21.07 -20.53 12.03
CA ASP A 226 -22.27 -20.33 11.19
C ASP A 226 -22.13 -21.01 9.81
N VAL A 227 -21.00 -21.66 9.51
CA VAL A 227 -20.80 -22.35 8.23
C VAL A 227 -21.50 -23.70 8.25
N VAL A 228 -22.30 -23.97 7.21
CA VAL A 228 -23.09 -25.21 7.13
C VAL A 228 -22.49 -26.19 6.13
N ALA A 229 -22.23 -25.75 4.90
CA ALA A 229 -21.71 -26.62 3.85
C ALA A 229 -20.97 -25.83 2.78
N ILE A 230 -19.97 -26.46 2.16
CA ILE A 230 -19.24 -25.89 1.03
C ILE A 230 -19.51 -26.78 -0.19
N PRO A 231 -20.30 -26.29 -1.17
CA PRO A 231 -20.63 -27.08 -2.35
C PRO A 231 -19.39 -27.61 -3.09
N GLU A 232 -19.46 -28.86 -3.54
CA GLU A 232 -18.33 -29.58 -4.17
C GLU A 232 -17.88 -28.96 -5.50
N ASN A 233 -18.85 -28.47 -6.26
CA ASN A 233 -18.60 -27.83 -7.54
C ASN A 233 -18.37 -26.33 -7.32
N TYR A 234 -17.72 -25.65 -8.28
CA TYR A 234 -17.27 -24.24 -8.18
C TYR A 234 -15.92 -24.00 -7.49
N SER A 235 -15.04 -25.00 -7.48
CA SER A 235 -13.66 -24.88 -6.98
C SER A 235 -13.54 -24.41 -5.52
N GLY A 236 -14.60 -24.58 -4.72
CA GLY A 236 -14.69 -24.10 -3.34
C GLY A 236 -14.92 -22.59 -3.23
N GLY A 237 -15.46 -21.91 -4.24
CA GLY A 237 -15.69 -20.47 -4.21
C GLY A 237 -17.02 -20.03 -3.58
N LYS A 238 -17.93 -20.97 -3.27
CA LYS A 238 -19.25 -20.70 -2.68
C LYS A 238 -19.33 -21.33 -1.30
N MET A 239 -20.00 -20.67 -0.36
CA MET A 239 -20.21 -21.15 1.00
C MET A 239 -21.68 -20.96 1.40
N ARG A 240 -22.24 -21.97 2.07
CA ARG A 240 -23.56 -21.90 2.71
C ARG A 240 -23.38 -21.69 4.21
N CYS A 241 -24.16 -20.77 4.77
CA CYS A 241 -24.12 -20.40 6.17
C CYS A 241 -25.52 -20.21 6.76
N THR A 242 -25.61 -20.22 8.09
CA THR A 242 -26.78 -19.82 8.86
C THR A 242 -26.85 -18.32 9.04
N ALA A 243 -25.72 -17.60 9.04
CA ALA A 243 -25.71 -16.15 9.17
C ALA A 243 -24.52 -15.45 8.50
N TYR A 244 -24.72 -14.18 8.12
CA TYR A 244 -23.67 -13.26 7.71
C TYR A 244 -24.00 -11.83 8.13
N HIS A 245 -22.96 -11.01 8.32
CA HIS A 245 -23.10 -9.58 8.62
C HIS A 245 -22.52 -8.73 7.49
N LEU A 246 -23.31 -7.82 6.93
CA LEU A 246 -22.85 -6.91 5.86
C LEU A 246 -22.07 -5.73 6.45
N VAL A 247 -20.77 -5.66 6.16
CA VAL A 247 -19.85 -4.75 6.85
C VAL A 247 -19.27 -3.64 5.98
N ALA A 248 -19.22 -3.81 4.66
CA ALA A 248 -18.83 -2.74 3.75
C ALA A 248 -19.47 -2.92 2.37
N LEU A 249 -19.90 -1.83 1.75
CA LEU A 249 -20.29 -1.79 0.34
C LEU A 249 -19.06 -1.48 -0.51
N LEU A 250 -18.78 -2.29 -1.52
CA LEU A 250 -17.71 -2.05 -2.48
C LEU A 250 -18.26 -1.27 -3.67
N ASP A 251 -17.58 -0.17 -4.02
CA ASP A 251 -17.91 0.69 -5.15
C ASP A 251 -16.70 0.88 -6.10
N GLY A 252 -16.93 1.58 -7.22
CA GLY A 252 -15.88 1.97 -8.17
C GLY A 252 -14.96 0.83 -8.59
N ALA A 253 -13.64 1.05 -8.43
CA ALA A 253 -12.62 0.08 -8.81
C ALA A 253 -12.69 -1.23 -8.02
N ALA A 254 -13.10 -1.19 -6.75
CA ALA A 254 -13.26 -2.37 -5.90
C ALA A 254 -14.39 -3.26 -6.44
N HIS A 255 -15.54 -2.65 -6.74
CA HIS A 255 -16.66 -3.34 -7.37
C HIS A 255 -16.23 -3.97 -8.70
N SER A 256 -15.64 -3.20 -9.62
CA SER A 256 -15.21 -3.70 -10.92
C SER A 256 -14.21 -4.86 -10.84
N ALA A 257 -13.27 -4.82 -9.89
CA ALA A 257 -12.30 -5.91 -9.71
C ALA A 257 -12.98 -7.20 -9.24
N VAL A 258 -13.85 -7.12 -8.22
CA VAL A 258 -14.55 -8.29 -7.67
C VAL A 258 -15.55 -8.85 -8.67
N SER A 259 -16.28 -8.01 -9.42
CA SER A 259 -17.12 -8.46 -10.54
C SER A 259 -16.33 -9.21 -11.62
N ALA A 260 -15.06 -8.86 -11.81
CA ALA A 260 -14.13 -9.52 -12.72
C ALA A 260 -13.43 -10.75 -12.10
N LYS A 261 -13.96 -11.30 -11.01
CA LYS A 261 -13.41 -12.44 -10.25
C LYS A 261 -12.00 -12.22 -9.68
N LYS A 262 -11.65 -10.98 -9.38
CA LYS A 262 -10.37 -10.61 -8.74
C LYS A 262 -10.59 -10.23 -7.29
N SER A 263 -9.58 -10.47 -6.45
CA SER A 263 -9.64 -10.05 -5.05
C SER A 263 -9.79 -8.55 -4.91
N ALA A 264 -10.57 -8.09 -3.93
CA ALA A 264 -10.61 -6.68 -3.54
C ALA A 264 -9.22 -6.15 -3.19
N LEU A 265 -8.30 -6.98 -2.68
CA LEU A 265 -6.92 -6.58 -2.39
C LEU A 265 -6.12 -6.15 -3.63
N THR A 266 -6.56 -6.52 -4.83
CA THR A 266 -5.92 -6.12 -6.09
C THR A 266 -6.43 -4.79 -6.65
N ALA A 267 -7.48 -4.21 -6.05
CA ALA A 267 -8.07 -2.96 -6.50
C ALA A 267 -7.51 -1.76 -5.72
N ASN A 268 -7.19 -0.69 -6.44
CA ASN A 268 -6.76 0.57 -5.83
C ASN A 268 -7.84 1.10 -4.89
N GLY A 269 -7.45 1.45 -3.65
CA GLY A 269 -8.35 2.00 -2.63
C GLY A 269 -9.15 0.98 -1.83
N ALA A 270 -9.27 -0.27 -2.30
CA ALA A 270 -10.02 -1.31 -1.61
C ALA A 270 -9.25 -1.95 -0.44
N THR A 271 -7.92 -1.96 -0.49
CA THR A 271 -7.06 -2.48 0.60
C THR A 271 -7.36 -1.82 1.94
N GLY A 272 -7.59 -0.49 1.96
CA GLY A 272 -7.94 0.23 3.18
C GLY A 272 -9.33 -0.15 3.73
N ILE A 273 -10.30 -0.43 2.85
CA ILE A 273 -11.62 -0.91 3.25
C ILE A 273 -11.50 -2.29 3.88
N VAL A 274 -10.79 -3.21 3.25
CA VAL A 274 -10.55 -4.57 3.78
C VAL A 274 -9.80 -4.50 5.11
N ALA A 275 -8.78 -3.65 5.23
CA ALA A 275 -8.00 -3.50 6.46
C ALA A 275 -8.86 -2.99 7.62
N ASN A 276 -9.77 -2.03 7.36
CA ASN A 276 -10.74 -1.58 8.36
C ASN A 276 -11.70 -2.71 8.76
N VAL A 277 -12.19 -3.50 7.80
CA VAL A 277 -13.08 -4.64 8.09
C VAL A 277 -12.38 -5.69 8.96
N ILE A 278 -11.12 -6.01 8.65
CA ILE A 278 -10.29 -6.95 9.43
C ILE A 278 -10.12 -6.44 10.87
N ALA A 279 -9.81 -5.16 11.03
CA ALA A 279 -9.65 -4.53 12.35
C ALA A 279 -10.98 -4.38 13.11
N GLY A 280 -12.13 -4.64 12.49
CA GLY A 280 -13.45 -4.42 13.11
C GLY A 280 -13.96 -2.98 13.03
N ASN A 281 -13.30 -2.11 12.27
CA ASN A 281 -13.70 -0.74 11.99
C ASN A 281 -14.76 -0.69 10.89
N HIS A 282 -15.89 -1.32 11.16
CA HIS A 282 -17.04 -1.38 10.27
C HIS A 282 -18.33 -1.14 11.07
N PRO A 283 -19.47 -0.85 10.42
CA PRO A 283 -20.74 -0.71 11.12
C PRO A 283 -21.01 -1.94 11.99
N ALA A 284 -21.48 -1.70 13.22
CA ALA A 284 -22.02 -2.75 14.06
C ALA A 284 -23.36 -3.24 13.50
N ILE A 285 -23.90 -4.32 14.06
CA ILE A 285 -25.19 -4.87 13.63
C ILE A 285 -26.30 -3.85 13.91
N LEU A 286 -26.92 -3.34 12.85
CA LEU A 286 -27.99 -2.33 12.93
C LEU A 286 -29.38 -2.98 12.90
N GLU A 287 -29.50 -4.17 12.33
CA GLU A 287 -30.73 -4.95 12.29
C GLU A 287 -30.44 -6.43 12.14
N GLU A 288 -31.30 -7.26 12.72
CA GLU A 288 -31.36 -8.70 12.51
C GLU A 288 -32.47 -9.01 11.49
N VAL A 289 -32.09 -9.61 10.36
CA VAL A 289 -33.00 -10.06 9.31
C VAL A 289 -33.04 -11.59 9.36
N VAL A 290 -34.13 -12.15 9.89
CA VAL A 290 -34.31 -13.59 10.06
C VAL A 290 -35.19 -14.13 8.95
N VAL A 291 -34.63 -15.04 8.14
CA VAL A 291 -35.33 -15.76 7.08
C VAL A 291 -35.84 -17.09 7.64
N GLY A 292 -37.16 -17.28 7.68
CA GLY A 292 -37.79 -18.43 8.34
C GLY A 292 -37.71 -19.77 7.59
N GLY A 293 -37.09 -19.82 6.41
CA GLY A 293 -37.21 -20.97 5.52
C GLY A 293 -36.65 -20.79 4.11
N SER A 294 -36.90 -21.78 3.26
CA SER A 294 -36.55 -21.74 1.84
C SER A 294 -37.68 -21.14 1.01
N PHE A 295 -37.40 -20.06 0.29
CA PHE A 295 -38.34 -19.51 -0.71
C PHE A 295 -38.56 -20.38 -1.94
N VAL A 296 -37.67 -21.35 -2.18
CA VAL A 296 -37.80 -22.32 -3.27
C VAL A 296 -38.78 -23.44 -2.88
N GLN A 297 -38.73 -23.87 -1.61
CA GLN A 297 -39.62 -24.93 -1.11
C GLN A 297 -40.96 -24.38 -0.61
N ASN A 298 -40.95 -23.20 0.00
CA ASN A 298 -42.14 -22.53 0.52
C ASN A 298 -42.09 -21.02 0.21
N THR A 299 -42.92 -20.59 -0.72
CA THR A 299 -43.01 -19.18 -1.16
C THR A 299 -43.55 -18.24 -0.09
N GLU A 300 -44.24 -18.77 0.93
CA GLU A 300 -44.80 -18.07 2.10
C GLU A 300 -43.80 -17.92 3.26
N THR A 301 -42.55 -18.35 3.07
CA THR A 301 -41.48 -18.13 4.05
C THR A 301 -41.47 -16.68 4.51
N LYS A 302 -41.60 -16.47 5.84
CA LYS A 302 -41.58 -15.14 6.43
C LYS A 302 -40.15 -14.63 6.60
N VAL A 303 -39.96 -13.34 6.39
CA VAL A 303 -38.75 -12.61 6.79
C VAL A 303 -39.13 -11.65 7.90
N THR A 304 -38.42 -11.71 9.02
CA THR A 304 -38.60 -10.80 10.14
C THR A 304 -37.39 -9.90 10.25
N THR A 305 -37.60 -8.59 10.32
CA THR A 305 -36.53 -7.61 10.52
C THR A 305 -36.71 -6.89 11.84
N THR A 306 -35.72 -6.97 12.70
CA THR A 306 -35.70 -6.31 14.01
C THR A 306 -34.52 -5.34 14.07
N VAL A 307 -34.79 -4.06 14.30
CA VAL A 307 -33.74 -3.04 14.48
C VAL A 307 -33.05 -3.26 15.82
N VAL A 308 -31.72 -3.26 15.81
CA VAL A 308 -30.90 -3.40 17.02
C VAL A 308 -30.60 -2.02 17.59
N SER A 309 -30.99 -1.78 18.84
CA SER A 309 -30.65 -0.53 19.53
C SER A 309 -29.15 -0.46 19.76
N GLN A 310 -28.51 0.60 19.26
CA GLN A 310 -27.08 0.81 19.43
C GLN A 310 -26.79 1.65 20.67
N PRO A 311 -25.67 1.42 21.37
CA PRO A 311 -25.19 2.31 22.41
C PRO A 311 -25.00 3.73 21.84
N GLN A 312 -25.30 4.75 22.65
CA GLN A 312 -25.24 6.16 22.23
C GLN A 312 -23.81 6.64 21.93
N ALA A 313 -22.78 5.88 22.37
CA ALA A 313 -21.38 6.14 22.09
C ALA A 313 -20.82 5.10 21.10
N ALA A 314 -20.24 5.58 20.00
CA ALA A 314 -19.49 4.74 19.08
C ALA A 314 -18.20 4.26 19.77
N PRO A 315 -17.86 2.96 19.69
CA PRO A 315 -16.59 2.48 20.22
C PRO A 315 -15.42 3.15 19.50
N ALA A 316 -14.29 3.29 20.21
CA ALA A 316 -13.05 3.77 19.60
C ALA A 316 -12.63 2.84 18.45
N LEU A 317 -12.08 3.42 17.39
CA LEU A 317 -11.57 2.64 16.25
C LEU A 317 -10.36 1.81 16.69
N ASN A 318 -10.33 0.56 16.25
CA ASN A 318 -9.19 -0.32 16.45
C ASN A 318 -8.02 0.10 15.55
N PRO A 319 -6.77 -0.11 15.98
CA PRO A 319 -5.60 0.19 15.17
C PRO A 319 -5.62 -0.66 13.89
N VAL A 320 -5.52 0.00 12.73
CA VAL A 320 -5.50 -0.67 11.43
C VAL A 320 -4.07 -1.10 11.12
N ARG A 321 -3.86 -2.41 10.98
CA ARG A 321 -2.57 -2.96 10.56
C ARG A 321 -2.45 -2.95 9.03
N PRO A 322 -1.26 -2.69 8.47
CA PRO A 322 -1.02 -2.91 7.05
C PRO A 322 -1.31 -4.37 6.70
N ILE A 323 -2.07 -4.62 5.65
CA ILE A 323 -2.20 -5.96 5.09
C ILE A 323 -0.87 -6.27 4.43
N ALA A 324 -0.02 -7.03 5.13
CA ALA A 324 1.30 -7.40 4.64
C ALA A 324 1.13 -8.26 3.38
N ALA A 325 1.51 -7.73 2.22
CA ALA A 325 1.85 -8.60 1.10
C ALA A 325 3.04 -9.44 1.57
N VAL A 326 2.96 -10.77 1.47
CA VAL A 326 4.13 -11.63 1.66
C VAL A 326 5.23 -11.08 0.76
N ALA A 327 6.27 -10.52 1.38
CA ALA A 327 7.33 -9.84 0.65
C ALA A 327 8.01 -10.88 -0.24
N LYS A 328 7.72 -10.83 -1.54
CA LYS A 328 8.44 -11.65 -2.51
C LYS A 328 9.91 -11.25 -2.45
N ILE A 329 10.78 -12.22 -2.25
CA ILE A 329 12.21 -11.99 -2.18
C ILE A 329 12.68 -11.52 -3.56
N ASP A 330 13.04 -10.24 -3.67
CA ASP A 330 13.68 -9.69 -4.86
C ASP A 330 15.21 -9.79 -4.71
N PRO A 331 15.91 -10.52 -5.61
CA PRO A 331 17.38 -10.61 -5.56
C PRO A 331 18.09 -9.25 -5.59
N LYS A 332 17.50 -8.23 -6.24
CA LYS A 332 18.07 -6.89 -6.29
C LYS A 332 18.02 -6.21 -4.91
N ASP A 333 16.88 -6.28 -4.23
CA ASP A 333 16.72 -5.70 -2.90
C ASP A 333 17.65 -6.38 -1.90
N VAL A 334 17.80 -7.70 -2.00
CA VAL A 334 18.73 -8.47 -1.15
C VAL A 334 20.19 -8.04 -1.40
N LYS A 335 20.58 -7.85 -2.67
CA LYS A 335 21.91 -7.34 -3.01
C LYS A 335 22.14 -5.94 -2.46
N ASP A 336 21.17 -5.04 -2.61
CA ASP A 336 21.27 -3.66 -2.13
C ASP A 336 21.38 -3.61 -0.60
N ARG A 337 20.59 -4.42 0.11
CA ARG A 337 20.67 -4.61 1.57
C ARG A 337 22.02 -5.14 2.02
N LEU A 338 22.56 -6.15 1.32
CA LEU A 338 23.89 -6.69 1.62
C LEU A 338 24.97 -5.63 1.44
N HIS A 339 24.91 -4.88 0.33
CA HIS A 339 25.87 -3.82 0.06
C HIS A 339 25.85 -2.73 1.14
N ALA A 340 24.66 -2.36 1.61
CA ALA A 340 24.49 -1.41 2.70
C ALA A 340 25.00 -1.94 4.05
N ALA A 341 24.79 -3.23 4.34
CA ALA A 341 25.24 -3.86 5.59
C ALA A 341 26.77 -4.05 5.64
N LEU A 342 27.41 -4.31 4.50
CA LEU A 342 28.87 -4.43 4.38
C LEU A 342 29.56 -3.06 4.35
N ASN A 343 28.86 -2.02 3.86
CA ASN A 343 29.40 -0.67 3.76
C ASN A 343 28.50 0.32 4.52
N PRO A 344 28.48 0.26 5.88
CA PRO A 344 27.73 1.23 6.66
C PRO A 344 28.26 2.62 6.33
N THR A 345 27.36 3.54 5.98
CA THR A 345 27.76 4.94 5.78
C THR A 345 28.13 5.50 7.17
N PRO A 346 29.37 5.93 7.40
CA PRO A 346 29.77 6.44 8.71
C PRO A 346 28.92 7.69 9.03
N GLN A 347 28.38 7.72 10.25
CA GLN A 347 27.57 8.82 10.75
C GLN A 347 28.48 9.85 11.40
N PHE A 348 28.27 11.12 11.04
CA PHE A 348 28.95 12.27 11.63
C PHE A 348 27.88 13.20 12.20
N GLU A 349 28.24 13.99 13.20
CA GLU A 349 27.35 15.01 13.76
C GLU A 349 27.71 16.40 13.25
N ILE A 350 26.71 17.25 13.00
CA ILE A 350 26.94 18.67 12.73
C ILE A 350 27.61 19.30 13.96
N GLY A 351 28.78 19.88 13.77
CA GLY A 351 29.65 20.43 14.83
C GLY A 351 30.79 19.51 15.22
N GLN A 352 30.83 18.26 14.75
CA GLN A 352 31.94 17.33 15.03
C GLN A 352 33.25 17.84 14.41
N GLN A 353 34.32 17.87 15.22
CA GLN A 353 35.67 18.19 14.76
C GLN A 353 36.32 16.94 14.16
N VAL A 354 36.88 17.09 12.97
CA VAL A 354 37.56 16.04 12.22
C VAL A 354 38.90 16.60 11.78
N ASP A 355 39.98 15.82 11.95
CA ASP A 355 41.28 16.20 11.43
C ASP A 355 41.34 15.83 9.94
N MET A 356 41.63 16.82 9.09
CA MET A 356 41.90 16.60 7.68
C MET A 356 43.34 17.02 7.39
N GLU A 357 44.22 16.02 7.22
CA GLU A 357 45.61 16.22 6.80
C GLU A 357 46.36 17.21 7.72
N GLY A 358 46.12 17.13 9.04
CA GLY A 358 46.76 17.97 10.06
C GLY A 358 46.05 19.30 10.32
N THR A 359 44.88 19.53 9.71
CA THR A 359 44.07 20.73 9.92
C THR A 359 42.72 20.37 10.55
N PRO A 360 42.39 20.92 11.75
CA PRO A 360 41.09 20.68 12.38
C PRO A 360 39.98 21.40 11.62
N VAL A 361 39.03 20.63 11.10
CA VAL A 361 37.84 21.11 10.40
C VAL A 361 36.58 20.64 11.12
N PHE A 362 35.49 21.39 10.99
CA PHE A 362 34.20 21.08 11.61
C PHE A 362 33.19 20.69 10.54
N VAL A 363 32.44 19.61 10.80
CA VAL A 363 31.29 19.22 9.99
C VAL A 363 30.20 20.27 10.16
N ARG A 364 29.83 20.97 9.10
CA ARG A 364 28.80 22.03 9.15
C ARG A 364 27.45 21.58 8.63
N GLU A 365 27.47 20.72 7.63
CA GLU A 365 26.27 20.24 6.96
C GLU A 365 26.49 18.82 6.50
N ILE A 366 25.44 18.01 6.51
CA ILE A 366 25.47 16.63 6.06
C ILE A 366 24.34 16.47 5.06
N GLU A 367 24.70 16.14 3.83
CA GLU A 367 23.75 15.94 2.76
C GLU A 367 24.06 14.59 2.07
N GLY A 368 23.19 13.62 2.30
CA GLY A 368 23.35 12.27 1.79
C GLY A 368 24.65 11.60 2.26
N ARG A 369 25.57 11.32 1.33
CA ARG A 369 26.86 10.63 1.58
C ARG A 369 28.05 11.59 1.69
N LYS A 370 27.80 12.90 1.78
CA LYS A 370 28.83 13.92 1.90
C LYS A 370 28.56 14.80 3.12
N ALA A 371 29.64 15.29 3.72
CA ALA A 371 29.58 16.34 4.71
C ALA A 371 30.35 17.56 4.19
N LEU A 372 29.80 18.74 4.43
CA LEU A 372 30.49 20.00 4.24
C LEU A 372 31.38 20.25 5.46
N VAL A 373 32.68 20.29 5.26
CA VAL A 373 33.67 20.51 6.32
C VAL A 373 34.34 21.86 6.12
N ALA A 374 34.50 22.62 7.20
CA ALA A 374 35.12 23.95 7.16
C ALA A 374 35.94 24.24 8.43
N THR A 375 37.00 25.02 8.30
CA THR A 375 37.72 25.57 9.46
C THR A 375 36.86 26.63 10.16
N ARG A 376 37.15 26.92 11.44
CA ARG A 376 36.31 27.80 12.30
C ARG A 376 36.20 29.25 11.80
N LEU A 377 36.90 29.63 10.73
CA LEU A 377 37.04 31.01 10.26
C LEU A 377 36.54 31.16 8.81
N LYS A 378 35.49 31.99 8.66
CA LYS A 378 34.80 32.48 7.44
C LYS A 378 33.57 31.69 6.96
N HIS A 379 32.45 32.41 6.86
CA HIS A 379 31.24 31.98 6.17
C HIS A 379 31.54 31.94 4.66
N GLY A 380 31.50 30.76 4.04
CA GLY A 380 31.45 30.63 2.57
C GLY A 380 32.45 29.71 1.88
N HIS A 381 33.43 29.11 2.56
CA HIS A 381 34.46 28.26 1.92
C HIS A 381 34.60 26.88 2.58
N GLY A 382 33.50 26.13 2.67
CA GLY A 382 33.56 24.72 3.07
C GLY A 382 33.81 23.80 1.87
N THR A 383 34.45 22.67 2.10
CA THR A 383 34.65 21.63 1.08
C THR A 383 33.73 20.46 1.36
N TRP A 384 33.01 19.99 0.34
CA TRP A 384 32.23 18.77 0.43
C TRP A 384 33.14 17.54 0.35
N VAL A 385 33.14 16.72 1.40
CA VAL A 385 33.95 15.51 1.52
C VAL A 385 33.01 14.32 1.73
N SER A 386 33.32 13.17 1.12
CA SER A 386 32.53 11.96 1.36
C SER A 386 32.70 11.49 2.80
N LEU A 387 31.61 11.02 3.42
CA LEU A 387 31.64 10.54 4.81
C LEU A 387 32.66 9.39 4.98
N THR A 388 32.83 8.53 3.97
CA THR A 388 33.84 7.47 3.96
C THR A 388 35.27 8.00 3.98
N ARG A 389 35.57 9.10 3.26
CA ARG A 389 36.89 9.73 3.28
C ARG A 389 37.16 10.45 4.60
N LEU A 390 36.15 11.10 5.17
CA LEU A 390 36.22 11.70 6.50
C LEU A 390 36.55 10.67 7.58
N ALA A 391 35.94 9.48 7.54
CA ALA A 391 36.21 8.40 8.49
C ALA A 391 37.65 7.88 8.38
N ALA A 392 38.21 7.82 7.17
CA ALA A 392 39.59 7.39 6.94
C ALA A 392 40.63 8.39 7.47
N LEU A 393 40.33 9.69 7.45
CA LEU A 393 41.26 10.76 7.86
C LEU A 393 41.35 10.91 9.39
N GLN A 394 40.29 10.57 10.11
CA GLN A 394 40.22 10.64 11.58
C GLN A 394 41.16 9.66 12.31
N VAL A 395 41.78 8.71 11.59
CA VAL A 395 42.66 7.67 12.13
C VAL A 395 44.15 8.07 12.10
N ALA A 396 44.53 9.18 11.44
CA ALA A 396 45.93 9.59 11.31
C ALA A 396 46.38 10.52 12.48
N ALA A 397 47.47 10.17 13.17
CA ALA A 397 47.96 10.80 14.40
C ALA A 397 48.74 12.14 14.19
N PRO A 398 48.81 13.04 15.20
CA PRO A 398 49.31 14.42 15.04
C PRO A 398 50.81 14.59 15.34
N VAL A 399 51.45 15.57 14.68
CA VAL A 399 52.80 16.09 14.97
C VAL A 399 52.69 17.51 15.57
N GLU A 400 53.46 17.79 16.62
CA GLU A 400 53.35 18.95 17.53
C GLU A 400 53.99 20.29 17.04
N THR A 401 53.22 21.39 17.19
CA THR A 401 53.54 22.79 17.61
C THR A 401 54.59 23.66 16.86
N PRO A 402 54.69 25.02 17.05
CA PRO A 402 53.91 25.97 17.87
C PRO A 402 53.42 27.26 17.12
N ALA A 403 52.69 28.14 17.85
CA ALA A 403 52.14 29.44 17.43
C ALA A 403 52.87 30.64 18.15
N PRO A 404 52.42 31.92 18.07
CA PRO A 404 52.52 32.89 16.95
C PRO A 404 53.03 34.30 17.40
N ALA A 405 53.13 35.27 16.45
CA ALA A 405 52.80 36.73 16.54
C ALA A 405 53.78 37.64 15.73
N PRO A 406 53.49 38.95 15.51
CA PRO A 406 52.37 39.62 14.81
C PRO A 406 52.88 40.61 13.72
N VAL A 407 52.03 41.50 13.14
CA VAL A 407 52.30 42.90 12.67
C VAL A 407 51.62 43.31 11.31
N VAL A 408 50.64 44.24 11.44
CA VAL A 408 50.37 45.50 10.67
C VAL A 408 49.49 45.59 9.39
N GLU A 409 48.46 46.46 9.50
CA GLU A 409 47.61 47.20 8.53
C GLU A 409 48.36 47.93 7.40
N ALA A 410 47.87 48.39 6.24
CA ALA A 410 46.59 48.61 5.50
C ALA A 410 47.01 48.95 4.02
N PRO A 411 46.21 49.52 3.07
CA PRO A 411 44.77 49.55 2.78
C PRO A 411 44.41 49.09 1.34
N SER A 412 43.11 49.19 1.03
CA SER A 412 42.34 48.91 -0.23
C SER A 412 42.87 49.53 -1.55
N PRO A 413 42.44 49.01 -2.72
CA PRO A 413 41.42 49.75 -3.48
C PRO A 413 40.30 48.89 -4.14
N ALA A 414 39.33 49.63 -4.69
CA ALA A 414 37.98 49.32 -5.15
C ALA A 414 37.88 48.53 -6.50
N PRO A 415 36.66 48.20 -6.99
CA PRO A 415 36.36 46.97 -7.74
C PRO A 415 36.50 47.09 -9.27
N VAL A 416 36.86 45.98 -9.92
CA VAL A 416 36.80 45.82 -11.39
C VAL A 416 35.85 44.68 -11.74
N GLU A 417 34.83 45.04 -12.49
CA GLU A 417 33.81 44.22 -13.13
C GLU A 417 34.39 43.43 -14.33
N GLN A 418 34.26 42.10 -14.36
CA GLN A 418 34.48 41.28 -15.57
C GLN A 418 33.52 40.08 -15.68
N LYS A 419 32.49 40.29 -16.51
CA LYS A 419 32.03 39.50 -17.67
C LYS A 419 32.12 37.96 -17.64
N ALA A 420 30.96 37.34 -17.80
CA ALA A 420 30.77 35.92 -18.08
C ALA A 420 31.28 35.49 -19.48
N PRO A 421 31.86 34.30 -19.64
CA PRO A 421 32.00 33.65 -20.94
C PRO A 421 30.77 32.77 -21.27
N GLU A 422 30.27 32.93 -22.50
CA GLU A 422 29.18 32.18 -23.12
C GLU A 422 29.55 30.69 -23.39
N PRO A 423 28.57 29.77 -23.42
CA PRO A 423 28.78 28.38 -23.81
C PRO A 423 28.71 28.17 -25.32
N THR A 424 29.65 27.38 -25.83
CA THR A 424 29.76 26.89 -27.21
C THR A 424 28.61 25.97 -27.62
N GLY A 425 28.08 26.20 -28.82
CA GLY A 425 26.86 25.58 -29.34
C GLY A 425 26.99 24.13 -29.81
N THR A 426 26.11 23.27 -29.29
CA THR A 426 25.74 21.99 -29.91
C THR A 426 24.21 22.00 -30.09
N GLU A 427 23.72 21.78 -31.32
CA GLU A 427 22.29 21.88 -31.63
C GLU A 427 21.46 20.83 -30.86
N ALA A 428 20.36 21.26 -30.23
CA ALA A 428 19.58 20.48 -29.27
C ALA A 428 19.05 19.13 -29.79
N TRP A 429 18.85 18.99 -31.10
CA TRP A 429 18.40 17.72 -31.69
C TRP A 429 19.48 16.63 -31.69
N ALA A 430 20.77 17.01 -31.72
CA ALA A 430 21.88 16.05 -31.81
C ALA A 430 22.08 15.28 -30.50
N VAL A 431 21.59 15.82 -29.39
CA VAL A 431 21.71 15.25 -28.04
C VAL A 431 20.40 14.67 -27.51
N ALA A 432 19.27 14.87 -28.20
CA ALA A 432 17.95 14.39 -27.76
C ALA A 432 17.85 12.86 -27.89
N LYS A 433 17.26 12.20 -26.88
CA LYS A 433 17.08 10.73 -26.83
C LYS A 433 15.59 10.36 -26.80
N PRO A 434 15.21 9.14 -27.24
CA PRO A 434 13.85 8.65 -27.08
C PRO A 434 13.37 8.70 -25.62
N GLY A 435 12.28 9.43 -25.39
CA GLY A 435 11.69 9.71 -24.08
C GLY A 435 11.97 11.11 -23.53
N ASP A 436 12.86 11.88 -24.15
CA ASP A 436 13.07 13.29 -23.80
C ASP A 436 11.94 14.16 -24.35
N THR A 437 11.65 15.27 -23.69
CA THR A 437 10.69 16.27 -24.16
C THR A 437 11.45 17.39 -24.85
N VAL A 438 11.13 17.64 -26.12
CA VAL A 438 11.75 18.68 -26.94
C VAL A 438 10.74 19.74 -27.32
N ARG A 439 11.18 21.00 -27.37
CA ARG A 439 10.38 22.12 -27.88
C ARG A 439 10.52 22.19 -29.39
N ILE A 440 9.39 22.11 -30.08
CA ILE A 440 9.30 22.24 -31.52
C ILE A 440 8.59 23.54 -31.84
N GLU A 441 9.18 24.34 -32.73
CA GLU A 441 8.61 25.61 -33.19
C GLU A 441 8.73 25.73 -34.72
N GLY A 442 7.71 26.32 -35.35
CA GLY A 442 7.64 26.59 -36.79
C GLY A 442 7.26 25.38 -37.65
N SER A 443 6.64 24.34 -37.08
CA SER A 443 6.22 23.17 -37.86
C SER A 443 4.87 23.40 -38.53
N SER A 444 4.77 23.15 -39.84
CA SER A 444 3.48 23.22 -40.54
C SER A 444 2.56 22.02 -40.25
N LYS A 445 3.05 21.00 -39.53
CA LYS A 445 2.35 19.74 -39.29
C LYS A 445 1.85 19.57 -37.86
N ILE A 446 2.53 20.18 -36.91
CA ILE A 446 2.15 20.16 -35.50
C ILE A 446 2.26 21.57 -34.96
N PRO A 447 1.36 22.00 -34.05
CA PRO A 447 1.48 23.30 -33.43
C PRO A 447 2.81 23.42 -32.67
N ASP A 448 3.27 24.64 -32.49
CA ASP A 448 4.44 24.91 -31.68
C ASP A 448 4.18 24.47 -30.23
N GLY A 449 5.13 23.75 -29.63
CA GLY A 449 4.93 23.16 -28.32
C GLY A 449 5.95 22.10 -27.94
N ASP A 450 5.72 21.51 -26.77
CA ASP A 450 6.63 20.53 -26.17
C ASP A 450 6.13 19.11 -26.46
N TYR A 451 7.00 18.30 -27.06
CA TYR A 451 6.64 16.95 -27.48
C TYR A 451 7.66 15.93 -27.03
N VAL A 452 7.18 14.74 -26.68
CA VAL A 452 8.04 13.63 -26.28
C VAL A 452 8.63 12.96 -27.52
N VAL A 453 9.95 12.86 -27.56
CA VAL A 453 10.70 12.18 -28.63
C VAL A 453 10.40 10.68 -28.55
N ASP A 454 9.85 10.14 -29.64
CA ASP A 454 9.59 8.72 -29.79
C ASP A 454 10.80 7.98 -30.36
N ARG A 455 11.42 8.55 -31.40
CA ARG A 455 12.60 7.97 -32.07
C ARG A 455 13.44 9.05 -32.72
N VAL A 456 14.76 8.91 -32.64
CA VAL A 456 15.72 9.73 -33.40
C VAL A 456 16.35 8.84 -34.46
N SER A 457 16.19 9.24 -35.73
CA SER A 457 16.77 8.56 -36.90
C SER A 457 17.88 9.46 -37.46
N ASN A 458 19.07 8.91 -37.70
CA ASN A 458 20.20 9.67 -38.26
C ASN A 458 20.79 8.97 -39.50
N ASP A 459 19.91 8.59 -40.41
CA ASP A 459 20.20 7.69 -41.54
C ASP A 459 20.75 8.43 -42.77
N GLY A 460 21.23 9.67 -42.61
CA GLY A 460 21.95 10.43 -43.65
C GLY A 460 21.15 10.82 -44.90
N ARG A 461 19.82 10.55 -44.97
CA ARG A 461 19.01 10.91 -46.16
C ARG A 461 17.74 11.73 -45.91
N ALA A 462 17.36 11.99 -44.65
CA ALA A 462 16.43 13.07 -44.26
C ALA A 462 16.37 13.17 -42.72
N SER A 463 16.95 14.22 -42.15
CA SER A 463 17.04 14.47 -40.69
C SER A 463 15.67 14.68 -40.05
N ARG A 464 15.05 13.62 -39.51
CA ARG A 464 13.71 13.69 -38.90
C ARG A 464 13.66 13.07 -37.50
N CYS A 465 13.39 13.91 -36.51
CA CYS A 465 13.03 13.54 -35.15
C CYS A 465 11.55 13.16 -35.15
N ARG A 466 11.20 11.97 -34.63
CA ARG A 466 9.80 11.57 -34.45
C ARG A 466 9.35 11.91 -33.04
N VAL A 467 8.24 12.62 -32.93
CA VAL A 467 7.64 12.98 -31.64
C VAL A 467 6.21 12.44 -31.53
N LYS A 468 5.77 12.14 -30.31
CA LYS A 468 4.40 11.68 -30.04
C LYS A 468 3.45 12.86 -29.88
N CYS A 469 2.35 12.82 -30.63
CA CYS A 469 1.20 13.71 -30.48
C CYS A 469 -0.04 12.86 -30.17
N GLU A 470 -0.85 13.22 -29.17
CA GLU A 470 -2.06 12.44 -28.83
C GLU A 470 -3.13 12.47 -29.92
N ALA A 471 -3.18 13.52 -30.76
CA ALA A 471 -4.19 13.62 -31.81
C ALA A 471 -3.92 12.71 -33.01
N PHE A 472 -2.64 12.38 -33.29
CA PHE A 472 -2.24 11.74 -34.55
C PHE A 472 -1.16 10.64 -34.40
N GLY A 473 -0.73 10.33 -33.18
CA GLY A 473 0.35 9.36 -32.92
C GLY A 473 1.75 9.92 -33.19
N SER A 474 2.68 9.07 -33.65
CA SER A 474 4.08 9.44 -33.85
C SER A 474 4.35 10.10 -35.21
N LEU A 475 4.59 11.41 -35.21
CA LEU A 475 4.82 12.23 -36.41
C LEU A 475 6.30 12.61 -36.55
N GLY A 476 6.80 12.61 -37.79
CA GLY A 476 8.17 13.01 -38.11
C GLY A 476 8.27 14.51 -38.39
N VAL A 477 9.18 15.19 -37.70
CA VAL A 477 9.45 16.62 -37.80
C VAL A 477 10.92 16.84 -38.15
N ALA A 478 11.23 17.90 -38.91
CA ALA A 478 12.60 18.21 -39.29
C ALA A 478 13.44 18.60 -38.04
N ASN A 479 14.68 18.11 -37.97
CA ASN A 479 15.55 18.33 -36.81
C ASN A 479 15.83 19.82 -36.51
N THR A 480 15.84 20.68 -37.53
CA THR A 480 16.06 22.13 -37.40
C THR A 480 14.96 22.87 -36.63
N LEU A 481 13.80 22.23 -36.46
CA LEU A 481 12.66 22.77 -35.72
C LEU A 481 12.71 22.42 -34.23
N VAL A 482 13.63 21.54 -33.81
CA VAL A 482 13.86 21.24 -32.39
C VAL A 482 14.78 22.30 -31.80
N LYS A 483 14.21 23.20 -30.99
CA LYS A 483 14.93 24.37 -30.46
C LYS A 483 15.62 24.11 -29.12
N ALA A 484 15.03 23.27 -28.28
CA ALA A 484 15.58 22.94 -26.97
C ALA A 484 15.09 21.56 -26.47
N ILE A 485 15.87 20.93 -25.60
CA ILE A 485 15.41 19.80 -24.77
C ILE A 485 14.88 20.40 -23.47
N VAL A 486 13.57 20.27 -23.23
CA VAL A 486 12.85 20.90 -22.11
C VAL A 486 12.84 20.01 -20.88
N ALA A 487 12.87 18.69 -21.05
CA ALA A 487 12.98 17.75 -19.94
C ALA A 487 13.59 16.42 -20.39
N ALA A 488 14.54 15.90 -19.61
CA ALA A 488 15.05 14.53 -19.80
C ALA A 488 14.03 13.50 -19.26
N LYS A 489 14.00 12.32 -19.86
CA LYS A 489 13.08 11.20 -19.59
C LYS A 489 12.68 11.06 -18.10
N GLY A 490 11.41 11.34 -17.78
CA GLY A 490 10.83 11.04 -16.45
C GLY A 490 9.74 11.96 -15.91
N ASN A 491 9.36 13.05 -16.59
CA ASN A 491 8.31 13.94 -16.07
C ASN A 491 7.49 14.61 -17.20
N PRO A 492 6.34 14.05 -17.63
CA PRO A 492 5.57 14.62 -18.74
C PRO A 492 4.48 15.61 -18.26
N PRO A 493 4.26 16.76 -18.95
CA PRO A 493 3.05 17.56 -18.78
C PRO A 493 1.85 16.99 -19.54
N LEU A 494 0.66 17.28 -18.99
CA LEU A 494 -0.67 16.80 -19.39
C LEU A 494 -1.11 17.32 -20.77
N VAL A 495 -1.81 16.47 -21.51
CA VAL A 495 -2.38 16.77 -22.83
C VAL A 495 -3.82 17.29 -22.71
N MET A 496 -4.18 18.25 -23.56
CA MET A 496 -5.45 18.98 -23.53
C MET A 496 -6.61 18.24 -24.22
N LYS A 497 -7.80 18.27 -23.59
CA LYS A 497 -9.12 18.06 -24.24
C LYS A 497 -9.87 19.40 -24.28
N VAL A 498 -10.54 19.70 -25.39
CA VAL A 498 -11.13 21.02 -25.72
C VAL A 498 -12.63 21.09 -25.35
N GLU A 499 -13.08 22.21 -24.75
CA GLU A 499 -14.48 22.60 -24.54
C GLU A 499 -14.72 24.08 -24.98
N PRO A 500 -15.96 24.49 -25.34
CA PRO A 500 -16.22 25.66 -26.20
C PRO A 500 -15.92 27.06 -25.59
N VAL A 501 -15.42 27.93 -26.48
CA VAL A 501 -14.70 29.20 -26.28
C VAL A 501 -15.41 30.25 -25.41
N ALA A 502 -16.75 30.33 -25.43
CA ALA A 502 -17.47 31.37 -24.70
C ALA A 502 -17.46 31.18 -23.16
N LYS A 503 -17.38 29.92 -22.68
CA LYS A 503 -17.21 29.61 -21.25
C LYS A 503 -15.77 29.81 -20.78
N VAL A 504 -14.81 29.72 -21.70
CA VAL A 504 -13.38 29.82 -21.43
C VAL A 504 -12.97 31.28 -21.17
N ALA A 505 -13.46 32.24 -21.95
CA ALA A 505 -13.15 33.68 -21.74
C ALA A 505 -13.51 34.17 -20.33
N LYS A 506 -14.72 33.85 -19.84
CA LYS A 506 -15.16 34.17 -18.46
C LYS A 506 -14.36 33.45 -17.37
N ARG A 507 -13.70 32.35 -17.71
CA ARG A 507 -12.90 31.55 -16.76
C ARG A 507 -11.45 32.02 -16.77
N ILE A 508 -10.93 32.48 -17.91
CA ILE A 508 -9.59 33.07 -18.06
C ILE A 508 -9.49 34.39 -17.30
N GLU A 509 -10.48 35.29 -17.42
CA GLU A 509 -10.53 36.53 -16.61
C GLU A 509 -10.49 36.23 -15.11
N LYS A 510 -11.27 35.24 -14.68
CA LYS A 510 -11.36 34.83 -13.28
C LYS A 510 -10.09 34.15 -12.75
N VAL A 511 -9.38 33.44 -13.61
CA VAL A 511 -8.08 32.81 -13.29
C VAL A 511 -6.98 33.87 -13.27
N ALA A 512 -7.00 34.85 -14.17
CA ALA A 512 -6.05 35.96 -14.17
C ALA A 512 -6.13 36.80 -12.87
N GLU A 513 -7.34 37.10 -12.38
CA GLU A 513 -7.52 37.74 -11.06
C GLU A 513 -6.97 36.88 -9.90
N SER A 514 -7.18 35.57 -9.97
CA SER A 514 -6.73 34.63 -8.92
C SER A 514 -5.21 34.43 -8.94
N VAL A 515 -4.58 34.48 -10.12
CA VAL A 515 -3.12 34.36 -10.29
C VAL A 515 -2.41 35.64 -9.84
N LYS A 516 -3.02 36.81 -10.08
CA LYS A 516 -2.49 38.10 -9.60
C LYS A 516 -2.47 38.16 -8.06
N ALA A 517 -3.53 37.69 -7.40
CA ALA A 517 -3.61 37.61 -5.94
C ALA A 517 -2.60 36.62 -5.28
N VAL A 518 -2.14 35.61 -6.03
CA VAL A 518 -1.11 34.66 -5.58
C VAL A 518 0.29 35.23 -5.76
N ALA A 519 0.53 35.99 -6.83
CA ALA A 519 1.80 36.67 -7.07
C ALA A 519 2.10 37.77 -6.03
N ASP A 520 1.06 38.45 -5.52
CA ASP A 520 1.19 39.53 -4.53
C ASP A 520 1.28 39.04 -3.06
N GLY A 521 1.43 37.73 -2.82
CA GLY A 521 1.78 37.17 -1.50
C GLY A 521 0.65 37.05 -0.47
N THR A 522 -0.61 37.31 -0.83
CA THR A 522 -1.76 37.31 0.12
C THR A 522 -2.57 36.00 0.20
N PHE A 523 -1.99 34.85 -0.17
CA PHE A 523 -2.74 33.60 -0.31
C PHE A 523 -2.51 32.58 0.81
N ASP A 524 -3.07 32.84 2.00
CA ASP A 524 -3.26 31.80 3.02
C ASP A 524 -4.70 31.24 2.96
N LYS A 525 -4.82 29.96 2.56
CA LYS A 525 -6.11 29.26 2.41
C LYS A 525 -6.88 29.16 3.73
N ALA A 526 -6.18 29.10 4.87
CA ALA A 526 -6.81 29.04 6.18
C ALA A 526 -7.47 30.38 6.53
N THR A 527 -6.77 31.49 6.31
CA THR A 527 -7.28 32.86 6.52
C THR A 527 -8.46 33.20 5.60
N ILE A 528 -8.42 32.79 4.32
CA ILE A 528 -9.53 33.00 3.38
C ILE A 528 -10.79 32.23 3.81
N TYR A 529 -10.62 31.00 4.29
CA TYR A 529 -11.77 30.20 4.74
C TYR A 529 -12.37 30.76 6.02
N ALA A 530 -11.54 31.22 6.97
CA ALA A 530 -11.99 31.87 8.21
C ALA A 530 -12.77 33.16 7.92
N ASN A 531 -12.29 34.02 7.02
CA ASN A 531 -12.99 35.26 6.64
C ASN A 531 -14.34 35.00 5.97
N LYS A 532 -14.44 33.94 5.15
CA LYS A 532 -15.71 33.53 4.56
C LYS A 532 -16.71 33.01 5.59
N LEU A 533 -16.25 32.33 6.65
CA LEU A 533 -17.14 31.93 7.74
C LEU A 533 -17.70 33.15 8.48
N VAL A 534 -16.88 34.16 8.77
CA VAL A 534 -17.33 35.42 9.39
C VAL A 534 -18.36 36.16 8.51
N GLN A 535 -18.13 36.22 7.20
CA GLN A 535 -19.09 36.81 6.27
C GLN A 535 -20.39 35.99 6.16
N ALA A 536 -20.31 34.66 6.21
CA ALA A 536 -21.48 33.79 6.19
C ALA A 536 -22.41 34.07 7.38
N THR A 537 -21.85 34.29 8.57
CA THR A 537 -22.63 34.62 9.78
C THR A 537 -23.35 35.95 9.63
N LYS A 538 -22.68 36.99 9.09
CA LYS A 538 -23.31 38.30 8.84
C LYS A 538 -24.45 38.21 7.81
N LEU A 539 -24.26 37.45 6.73
CA LEU A 539 -25.30 37.28 5.70
C LEU A 539 -26.49 36.46 6.21
N HIS A 540 -26.26 35.50 7.10
CA HIS A 540 -27.34 34.73 7.72
C HIS A 540 -28.15 35.57 8.71
N GLN A 541 -27.48 36.39 9.53
CA GLN A 541 -28.12 37.37 10.42
C GLN A 541 -28.92 38.43 9.64
N ALA A 542 -28.50 38.77 8.42
CA ALA A 542 -29.25 39.62 7.49
C ALA A 542 -30.42 38.90 6.79
N GLY A 543 -30.73 37.65 7.16
CA GLY A 543 -31.92 36.92 6.70
C GLY A 543 -31.74 36.12 5.40
N LYS A 544 -30.52 36.03 4.84
CA LYS A 544 -30.28 35.23 3.63
C LYS A 544 -30.32 33.73 3.94
N SER A 545 -30.88 32.96 3.00
CA SER A 545 -30.95 31.50 3.10
C SER A 545 -29.59 30.84 2.86
N LEU A 546 -29.38 29.64 3.41
CA LEU A 546 -28.11 28.90 3.26
C LEU A 546 -27.73 28.63 1.79
N ARG A 547 -28.72 28.54 0.89
CA ARG A 547 -28.49 28.33 -0.55
C ARG A 547 -27.95 29.59 -1.23
N GLU A 548 -28.40 30.75 -0.79
CA GLU A 548 -27.91 32.04 -1.29
C GLU A 548 -26.50 32.31 -0.79
N ILE A 549 -26.24 32.06 0.50
CA ILE A 549 -24.91 32.21 1.10
C ILE A 549 -23.90 31.24 0.47
N GLU A 550 -24.29 29.99 0.20
CA GLU A 550 -23.44 29.03 -0.53
C GLU A 550 -23.08 29.55 -1.92
N LYS A 551 -24.05 30.10 -2.66
CA LYS A 551 -23.82 30.60 -4.01
C LYS A 551 -22.89 31.82 -4.01
N GLU A 552 -23.05 32.68 -3.01
CA GLU A 552 -22.30 33.93 -2.87
C GLU A 552 -20.86 33.69 -2.41
N LEU A 553 -20.65 32.90 -1.35
CA LEU A 553 -19.33 32.67 -0.76
C LEU A 553 -18.62 31.41 -1.31
N ARG A 554 -19.33 30.60 -2.10
CA ARG A 554 -18.88 29.33 -2.67
C ARG A 554 -18.38 28.36 -1.59
N MET A 555 -19.14 28.27 -0.50
CA MET A 555 -18.89 27.36 0.61
C MET A 555 -19.88 26.21 0.61
N CYS A 556 -19.42 25.01 0.93
CA CYS A 556 -20.28 23.83 0.99
C CYS A 556 -21.45 24.05 1.98
N ARG A 557 -22.69 23.82 1.53
CA ARG A 557 -23.91 23.98 2.36
C ARG A 557 -23.86 23.19 3.67
N LYS A 558 -23.23 22.01 3.66
CA LYS A 558 -23.05 21.16 4.86
C LYS A 558 -22.14 21.82 5.91
N ALA A 559 -21.09 22.52 5.46
CA ALA A 559 -20.17 23.25 6.33
C ALA A 559 -20.82 24.54 6.87
N LEU A 560 -21.54 25.28 6.03
CA LEU A 560 -22.31 26.46 6.43
C LEU A 560 -23.39 26.12 7.47
N ALA A 561 -24.17 25.05 7.22
CA ALA A 561 -25.21 24.60 8.14
C ALA A 561 -24.65 24.13 9.50
N LYS A 562 -23.42 23.58 9.51
CA LYS A 562 -22.74 23.18 10.75
C LYS A 562 -22.22 24.40 11.52
N HIS A 563 -21.67 25.39 10.82
CA HIS A 563 -21.10 26.58 11.45
C HIS A 563 -22.16 27.56 11.97
N LEU A 564 -23.21 27.81 11.19
CA LEU A 564 -24.30 28.73 11.53
C LEU A 564 -25.34 28.14 12.51
N LYS A 565 -25.26 26.84 12.82
CA LYS A 565 -25.99 26.22 13.94
C LYS A 565 -25.24 26.35 15.27
N ALA A 566 -23.94 26.63 15.23
CA ALA A 566 -23.06 26.72 16.39
C ALA A 566 -22.74 28.17 16.79
N ALA A 567 -23.14 29.15 15.96
CA ALA A 567 -23.06 30.60 16.17
C ALA A 567 -24.48 31.15 16.28
#